data_AF-A0A8H7G9B7-F1
#
_entry.id   AF-A0A8H7G9B7-F1
#
_cell.length_a   1.000
_cell.length_b   1.000
_cell.length_c   1.000
_cell.angle_alpha   90.00
_cell.angle_beta   90.00
_cell.angle_gamma   90.00
#
_symmetry.space_group_name_H-M   'P 1'
#
loop_
_entity.id
_entity.type
_entity.pdbx_description
1 polymer ?
#
loop_
_entity_poly.entity_id
_entity_poly.type
_entity_poly.pdbx_seq_one_letter_code
_entity_poly.pdbx_strand_id
1 'polypeptide(L)'
;MEKQLRIALAQTCPINASETASATFDASAPLLAPLASNLAKVAEWTEKASGEGADVIVFPEYFLQGIVDGKEYMVHPAQHAIDYLCVLAKKHTISIVGTIVEPQMNSAVVSGVPEPTTSPFSHLLSNTAPDSAVQQSWHDFFVARYPHCFEASLPSASEKRKALDPDSKDLPAPAVEDEPSLMDQAKQFVGLSTEKAPTPEKERPLYMSNTAYYIDGDTGTVVGRYSKKNLWIPEREYLVAGDNSHEVFDTKWGKAGFLICWDFSRAAAAASLAQQDVDIIFGPTYWMGFDSEPGIKPHNPPQDYELTLLQSLAYTRAFESETAVVMVNAGGPVSEGFIGGSGVWLPFKGMLGGVGVGGGPDDNKVEGMRVVQVDLSVLKDSRRTYQIRTDQVGKIGSLFQS
;
A
#
# COMPACT_ATOMS: atom_id res chain seq x y z
N MET A 1 -16.60 31.68 -4.33
CA MET A 1 -16.26 30.48 -5.11
C MET A 1 -16.05 29.36 -4.12
N GLU A 2 -16.83 28.28 -4.21
CA GLU A 2 -16.57 27.08 -3.40
C GLU A 2 -15.17 26.57 -3.77
N LYS A 3 -14.34 26.28 -2.76
CA LYS A 3 -12.94 25.88 -2.98
C LYS A 3 -12.93 24.43 -3.46
N GLN A 4 -12.65 24.22 -4.75
CA GLN A 4 -12.51 22.90 -5.35
C GLN A 4 -11.24 22.21 -4.83
N LEU A 5 -11.33 20.93 -4.44
CA LEU A 5 -10.21 20.14 -3.93
C LEU A 5 -9.27 19.77 -5.09
N ARG A 6 -7.97 20.03 -4.97
CA ARG A 6 -6.96 19.59 -5.96
C ARG A 6 -6.11 18.48 -5.39
N ILE A 7 -6.12 17.32 -6.05
CA ILE A 7 -5.43 16.11 -5.59
C ILE A 7 -4.32 15.78 -6.58
N ALA A 8 -3.08 15.74 -6.11
CA ALA A 8 -1.95 15.20 -6.86
C ALA A 8 -1.88 13.68 -6.68
N LEU A 9 -2.02 12.94 -7.78
CA LEU A 9 -1.80 11.50 -7.85
C LEU A 9 -0.33 11.27 -8.20
N ALA A 10 0.48 10.86 -7.22
CA ALA A 10 1.91 10.63 -7.43
C ALA A 10 2.16 9.14 -7.66
N GLN A 11 2.03 8.67 -8.89
CA GLN A 11 2.32 7.28 -9.25
C GLN A 11 3.83 7.06 -9.33
N THR A 12 4.39 6.33 -8.38
CA THR A 12 5.83 6.12 -8.24
C THR A 12 6.20 4.63 -8.18
N CYS A 13 7.47 4.34 -8.46
CA CYS A 13 8.14 3.05 -8.28
C CYS A 13 9.11 3.15 -7.11
N PRO A 14 8.90 2.49 -5.97
CA PRO A 14 9.87 2.54 -4.88
C PRO A 14 11.18 1.88 -5.29
N ILE A 15 12.31 2.49 -4.92
CA ILE A 15 13.62 1.85 -4.98
C ILE A 15 13.68 0.84 -3.83
N ASN A 16 13.74 -0.45 -4.15
CA ASN A 16 13.85 -1.51 -3.16
C ASN A 16 15.28 -1.64 -2.66
N ALA A 17 15.45 -2.01 -1.38
CA ALA A 17 16.76 -2.45 -0.91
C ALA A 17 17.21 -3.75 -1.58
N SER A 18 18.52 -3.91 -1.65
CA SER A 18 19.18 -5.10 -2.23
C SER A 18 18.68 -6.38 -1.57
N GLU A 19 18.52 -7.44 -2.37
CA GLU A 19 18.22 -8.80 -1.88
C GLU A 19 19.34 -9.35 -0.98
N THR A 20 20.57 -8.87 -1.18
CA THR A 20 21.71 -9.22 -0.34
C THR A 20 22.19 -7.98 0.42
N ALA A 21 22.05 -7.99 1.74
CA ALA A 21 22.61 -6.98 2.63
C ALA A 21 23.96 -7.44 3.19
N SER A 22 24.92 -6.52 3.31
CA SER A 22 26.24 -6.80 3.89
C SER A 22 26.21 -6.63 5.40
N ALA A 23 26.73 -7.60 6.15
CA ALA A 23 26.97 -7.43 7.59
C ALA A 23 28.09 -6.42 7.89
N THR A 24 28.97 -6.14 6.91
CA THR A 24 30.03 -5.14 7.03
C THR A 24 29.53 -3.79 6.57
N PHE A 25 29.70 -2.77 7.42
CA PHE A 25 29.33 -1.40 7.10
C PHE A 25 30.19 -0.82 5.97
N ASP A 26 29.55 -0.19 5.00
CA ASP A 26 30.17 0.56 3.92
C ASP A 26 29.52 1.96 3.83
N ALA A 27 30.28 2.99 4.16
CA ALA A 27 29.81 4.38 4.12
C ALA A 27 29.46 4.86 2.69
N SER A 28 30.00 4.21 1.65
CA SER A 28 29.69 4.52 0.25
C SER A 28 28.39 3.85 -0.24
N ALA A 29 27.90 2.85 0.48
CA ALA A 29 26.67 2.14 0.19
C ALA A 29 25.86 1.85 1.48
N PRO A 30 25.34 2.90 2.18
CA PRO A 30 24.56 2.69 3.40
C PRO A 30 23.29 1.86 3.14
N LEU A 31 22.91 0.98 4.07
CA LEU A 31 21.73 0.13 3.96
C LEU A 31 20.42 0.93 3.74
N LEU A 32 20.34 2.15 4.28
CA LEU A 32 19.17 3.03 4.15
C LEU A 32 19.21 3.94 2.92
N ALA A 33 20.20 3.83 2.04
CA ALA A 33 20.29 4.65 0.84
C ALA A 33 19.06 4.53 -0.11
N PRO A 34 18.47 3.33 -0.32
CA PRO A 34 17.22 3.20 -1.08
C PRO A 34 16.06 4.00 -0.47
N LEU A 35 15.85 3.88 0.84
CA LEU A 35 14.81 4.60 1.58
C LEU A 35 15.05 6.12 1.56
N ALA A 36 16.30 6.56 1.74
CA ALA A 36 16.66 7.97 1.64
C ALA A 36 16.42 8.54 0.23
N SER A 37 16.70 7.75 -0.81
CA SER A 37 16.43 8.13 -2.21
C SER A 37 14.92 8.24 -2.49
N ASN A 38 14.12 7.33 -1.93
CA ASN A 38 12.67 7.41 -2.03
C ASN A 38 12.11 8.63 -1.28
N LEU A 39 12.64 8.96 -0.09
CA LEU A 39 12.28 10.19 0.64
C LEU A 39 12.62 11.46 -0.15
N ALA A 40 13.80 11.50 -0.79
CA ALA A 40 14.20 12.61 -1.65
C ALA A 40 13.25 12.75 -2.86
N LYS A 41 12.90 11.63 -3.52
CA LYS A 41 11.90 11.63 -4.58
C LYS A 41 10.54 12.13 -4.10
N VAL A 42 10.09 11.71 -2.92
CA VAL A 42 8.85 12.21 -2.31
C VAL A 42 8.89 13.72 -2.09
N ALA A 43 10.03 14.27 -1.66
CA ALA A 43 10.21 15.71 -1.52
C ALA A 43 10.07 16.46 -2.85
N GLU A 44 10.74 15.99 -3.91
CA GLU A 44 10.64 16.57 -5.25
C GLU A 44 9.20 16.58 -5.78
N TRP A 45 8.49 15.47 -5.61
CA TRP A 45 7.11 15.34 -6.09
C TRP A 45 6.14 16.17 -5.26
N THR A 46 6.36 16.27 -3.95
CA THR A 46 5.56 17.12 -3.06
C THR A 46 5.76 18.60 -3.38
N GLU A 47 7.01 19.02 -3.63
CA GLU A 47 7.32 20.38 -4.06
C GLU A 47 6.65 20.69 -5.41
N LYS A 48 6.75 19.78 -6.39
CA LYS A 48 6.10 19.92 -7.69
C LYS A 48 4.58 20.02 -7.55
N ALA A 49 3.95 19.14 -6.76
CA ALA A 49 2.51 19.15 -6.52
C ALA A 49 2.05 20.45 -5.86
N SER A 50 2.77 20.93 -4.86
CA SER A 50 2.51 22.23 -4.22
C SER A 50 2.64 23.38 -5.23
N GLY A 51 3.67 23.37 -6.09
CA GLY A 51 3.86 24.34 -7.17
C GLY A 51 2.74 24.32 -8.22
N GLU A 52 2.14 23.16 -8.49
CA GLU A 52 0.93 23.01 -9.32
C GLU A 52 -0.37 23.34 -8.57
N GLY A 53 -0.26 23.72 -7.30
CA GLY A 53 -1.36 24.09 -6.44
C GLY A 53 -2.18 22.92 -5.91
N ALA A 54 -1.68 21.69 -5.91
CA ALA A 54 -2.38 20.59 -5.24
C ALA A 54 -2.55 20.90 -3.75
N ASP A 55 -3.70 20.54 -3.19
CA ASP A 55 -3.95 20.70 -1.76
C ASP A 55 -3.57 19.44 -0.96
N VAL A 56 -3.57 18.28 -1.63
CA VAL A 56 -3.10 16.99 -1.09
C VAL A 56 -2.35 16.22 -2.18
N ILE A 57 -1.26 15.56 -1.82
CA ILE A 57 -0.54 14.59 -2.64
C ILE A 57 -0.70 13.18 -2.07
N VAL A 58 -1.00 12.21 -2.93
CA VAL A 58 -1.24 10.82 -2.55
C VAL A 58 -0.22 9.94 -3.26
N PHE A 59 0.46 9.11 -2.48
CA PHE A 59 1.48 8.15 -2.94
C PHE A 59 0.95 6.70 -2.88
N PRO A 60 1.59 5.77 -3.59
CA PRO A 60 1.26 4.35 -3.57
C PRO A 60 1.51 3.73 -2.19
N GLU A 61 1.03 2.49 -2.05
CA GLU A 61 1.46 1.62 -0.96
C GLU A 61 2.96 1.28 -1.12
N TYR A 62 3.69 1.14 -0.03
CA TYR A 62 5.14 0.86 -0.01
C TYR A 62 6.03 1.91 -0.71
N PHE A 63 5.52 3.12 -0.97
CA PHE A 63 6.24 4.15 -1.73
C PHE A 63 7.61 4.57 -1.15
N LEU A 64 7.85 4.31 0.13
CA LEU A 64 9.13 4.58 0.80
C LEU A 64 10.03 3.36 0.90
N GLN A 65 9.55 2.27 1.50
CA GLN A 65 10.39 1.09 1.78
C GLN A 65 10.46 0.08 0.63
N GLY A 66 9.48 0.11 -0.28
CA GLY A 66 9.24 -1.03 -1.16
C GLY A 66 8.80 -2.27 -0.38
N ILE A 67 8.94 -3.45 -0.98
CA ILE A 67 8.61 -4.72 -0.34
C ILE A 67 9.70 -5.07 0.68
N VAL A 68 9.28 -5.30 1.94
CA VAL A 68 10.20 -5.52 3.08
C VAL A 68 10.43 -6.99 3.45
N ASP A 69 9.88 -7.94 2.69
CA ASP A 69 10.11 -9.38 2.90
C ASP A 69 11.62 -9.70 2.81
N GLY A 70 12.18 -10.29 3.87
CA GLY A 70 13.63 -10.54 3.99
C GLY A 70 14.49 -9.29 4.25
N LYS A 71 13.86 -8.13 4.44
CA LYS A 71 14.50 -6.82 4.66
C LYS A 71 13.85 -6.12 5.85
N GLU A 72 13.51 -6.90 6.88
CA GLU A 72 12.63 -6.43 7.95
C GLU A 72 13.24 -5.27 8.75
N TYR A 73 14.58 -5.16 8.79
CA TYR A 73 15.29 -4.04 9.42
C TYR A 73 14.84 -2.65 8.91
N MET A 74 14.31 -2.54 7.68
CA MET A 74 13.87 -1.28 7.07
C MET A 74 12.67 -0.63 7.76
N VAL A 75 11.98 -1.32 8.68
CA VAL A 75 10.82 -0.77 9.37
C VAL A 75 11.18 0.13 10.54
N HIS A 76 12.35 0.00 11.14
CA HIS A 76 12.70 0.75 12.35
C HIS A 76 12.76 2.27 12.15
N PRO A 77 13.33 2.79 11.06
CA PRO A 77 13.30 4.23 10.80
C PRO A 77 11.91 4.81 10.51
N ALA A 78 10.81 4.04 10.64
CA ALA A 78 9.45 4.47 10.32
C ALA A 78 9.06 5.79 11.01
N GLN A 79 9.31 5.95 12.31
CA GLN A 79 8.99 7.21 13.01
C GLN A 79 9.78 8.39 12.44
N HIS A 80 11.06 8.19 12.10
CA HIS A 80 11.87 9.24 11.46
C HIS A 80 11.41 9.59 10.05
N ALA A 81 10.88 8.62 9.30
CA ALA A 81 10.24 8.87 8.01
C ALA A 81 8.94 9.67 8.18
N ILE A 82 8.09 9.32 9.17
CA ILE A 82 6.88 10.08 9.50
C ILE A 82 7.24 11.53 9.86
N ASP A 83 8.23 11.73 10.74
CA ASP A 83 8.68 13.06 11.16
C ASP A 83 9.19 13.89 9.96
N TYR A 84 9.93 13.27 9.04
CA TYR A 84 10.37 13.91 7.81
C TYR A 84 9.18 14.36 6.94
N LEU A 85 8.18 13.49 6.74
CA LEU A 85 6.99 13.82 5.96
C LEU A 85 6.15 14.92 6.64
N CYS A 86 6.08 14.95 7.97
CA CYS A 86 5.45 16.02 8.74
C CYS A 86 6.10 17.38 8.48
N VAL A 87 7.45 17.43 8.49
CA VAL A 87 8.21 18.64 8.14
C VAL A 87 7.96 19.04 6.69
N LEU A 88 7.98 18.08 5.77
CA LEU A 88 7.78 18.30 4.34
C LEU A 88 6.38 18.85 4.03
N ALA A 89 5.33 18.24 4.59
CA ALA A 89 3.94 18.66 4.43
C ALA A 89 3.75 20.13 4.85
N LYS A 90 4.27 20.47 6.03
CA LYS A 90 4.23 21.84 6.57
C LYS A 90 5.01 22.83 5.72
N LYS A 91 6.22 22.46 5.30
CA LYS A 91 7.10 23.30 4.48
C LYS A 91 6.43 23.71 3.16
N HIS A 92 5.68 22.79 2.54
CA HIS A 92 5.05 23.02 1.24
C HIS A 92 3.54 23.33 1.33
N THR A 93 2.98 23.41 2.54
CA THR A 93 1.55 23.68 2.80
C THR A 93 0.62 22.77 1.97
N ILE A 94 0.97 21.49 1.91
CA ILE A 94 0.27 20.46 1.16
C ILE A 94 0.14 19.22 2.03
N SER A 95 -1.06 18.63 2.09
CA SER A 95 -1.25 17.40 2.85
C SER A 95 -0.61 16.22 2.13
N ILE A 96 -0.07 15.26 2.88
CA ILE A 96 0.61 14.08 2.32
C ILE A 96 -0.12 12.82 2.76
N VAL A 97 -0.35 11.91 1.80
CA VAL A 97 -0.91 10.58 2.02
C VAL A 97 -0.01 9.51 1.43
N GLY A 98 0.24 8.45 2.18
CA GLY A 98 0.99 7.27 1.73
C GLY A 98 1.10 6.23 2.85
N THR A 99 1.74 5.09 2.57
CA THR A 99 1.93 4.05 3.59
C THR A 99 3.37 3.87 4.03
N ILE A 100 3.54 3.47 5.29
CA ILE A 100 4.81 3.15 5.92
C ILE A 100 4.66 1.80 6.61
N VAL A 101 5.61 0.90 6.36
CA VAL A 101 5.70 -0.34 7.14
C VAL A 101 6.43 -0.07 8.45
N GLU A 102 5.83 -0.45 9.57
CA GLU A 102 6.36 -0.13 10.90
C GLU A 102 6.36 -1.36 11.81
N PRO A 103 7.23 -1.40 12.84
CA PRO A 103 7.23 -2.46 13.83
C PRO A 103 6.05 -2.30 14.81
N GLN A 104 5.33 -3.37 15.14
CA GLN A 104 4.43 -3.38 16.29
C GLN A 104 5.25 -3.53 17.59
N MET A 105 5.09 -2.58 18.50
CA MET A 105 5.91 -2.37 19.71
C MET A 105 5.93 -3.51 20.75
N ASN A 106 5.27 -4.65 20.52
CA ASN A 106 5.25 -5.76 21.48
C ASN A 106 6.40 -6.77 21.32
N SER A 107 7.37 -6.52 20.44
CA SER A 107 8.55 -7.38 20.36
C SER A 107 9.54 -6.97 21.44
N ALA A 108 9.61 -7.79 22.50
CA ALA A 108 10.63 -7.69 23.55
C ALA A 108 12.01 -7.42 22.95
N VAL A 109 12.81 -6.60 23.64
CA VAL A 109 14.21 -6.29 23.31
C VAL A 109 14.98 -7.61 23.21
N VAL A 110 15.14 -8.14 21.99
CA VAL A 110 15.90 -9.38 21.75
C VAL A 110 17.40 -9.11 21.74
N SER A 111 17.81 -7.90 21.35
CA SER A 111 19.22 -7.48 21.29
C SER A 111 19.54 -6.42 22.33
N GLY A 112 20.62 -6.58 23.09
CA GLY A 112 21.12 -5.56 24.02
C GLY A 112 21.64 -4.26 23.38
N VAL A 113 21.47 -4.09 22.06
CA VAL A 113 21.77 -2.87 21.31
C VAL A 113 20.50 -2.00 21.25
N PRO A 114 20.52 -0.77 21.81
CA PRO A 114 19.37 0.13 21.74
C PRO A 114 19.16 0.63 20.31
N GLU A 115 17.90 0.84 19.95
CA GLU A 115 17.54 1.49 18.68
C GLU A 115 18.11 2.92 18.65
N PRO A 116 18.79 3.34 17.57
CA PRO A 116 19.32 4.69 17.46
C PRO A 116 18.20 5.74 17.50
N THR A 117 18.43 6.84 18.20
CA THR A 117 17.45 7.95 18.33
C THR A 117 17.69 9.08 17.33
N THR A 118 18.86 9.11 16.71
CA THR A 118 19.20 10.14 15.72
C THR A 118 18.67 9.74 14.36
N SER A 119 17.88 10.63 13.75
CA SER A 119 17.30 10.36 12.43
C SER A 119 18.40 10.09 11.39
N PRO A 120 18.32 8.97 10.66
CA PRO A 120 19.24 8.68 9.57
C PRO A 120 19.01 9.59 8.35
N PHE A 121 17.93 10.37 8.35
CA PHE A 121 17.46 11.17 7.21
C PHE A 121 17.63 12.68 7.39
N SER A 122 18.21 13.15 8.51
CA SER A 122 18.39 14.58 8.79
C SER A 122 19.10 15.33 7.65
N HIS A 123 20.04 14.66 6.99
CA HIS A 123 20.82 15.20 5.87
C HIS A 123 19.96 15.61 4.66
N LEU A 124 18.78 15.00 4.47
CA LEU A 124 17.83 15.33 3.40
C LEU A 124 17.16 16.69 3.62
N LEU A 125 17.05 17.16 4.87
CA LEU A 125 16.48 18.48 5.17
C LEU A 125 17.51 19.60 4.98
N SER A 126 18.79 19.28 5.18
CA SER A 126 19.91 20.22 5.06
C SER A 126 20.62 20.17 3.70
N ASN A 127 20.22 19.28 2.79
CA ASN A 127 20.91 19.00 1.53
C ASN A 127 22.42 18.74 1.72
N THR A 128 22.76 17.94 2.73
CA THR A 128 24.15 17.56 3.05
C THR A 128 24.38 16.06 2.80
N ALA A 129 25.64 15.64 2.82
CA ALA A 129 25.97 14.22 2.83
C ALA A 129 25.44 13.53 4.11
N PRO A 130 25.09 12.23 4.04
CA PRO A 130 24.71 11.47 5.23
C PRO A 130 25.88 11.35 6.20
N ASP A 131 25.61 11.53 7.49
CA ASP A 131 26.61 11.38 8.55
C ASP A 131 26.96 9.89 8.70
N SER A 132 28.22 9.53 8.43
CA SER A 132 28.69 8.15 8.47
C SER A 132 28.56 7.51 9.85
N ALA A 133 28.72 8.26 10.95
CA ALA A 133 28.57 7.72 12.30
C ALA A 133 27.09 7.41 12.60
N VAL A 134 26.16 8.26 12.13
CA VAL A 134 24.73 7.98 12.23
C VAL A 134 24.37 6.75 11.40
N GLN A 135 24.80 6.67 10.14
CA GLN A 135 24.55 5.50 9.29
C GLN A 135 25.13 4.22 9.88
N GLN A 136 26.34 4.27 10.46
CA GLN A 136 26.96 3.13 11.11
C GLN A 136 26.19 2.66 12.34
N SER A 137 25.68 3.57 13.18
CA SER A 137 24.89 3.17 14.35
C SER A 137 23.58 2.46 13.99
N TRP A 138 22.92 2.88 12.91
CA TRP A 138 21.78 2.16 12.34
C TRP A 138 22.17 0.81 11.77
N HIS A 139 23.28 0.73 11.04
CA HIS A 139 23.82 -0.53 10.51
C HIS A 139 24.09 -1.54 11.62
N ASP A 140 24.82 -1.14 12.66
CA ASP A 140 25.17 -2.01 13.79
C ASP A 140 23.92 -2.52 14.52
N PHE A 141 22.92 -1.65 14.69
CA PHE A 141 21.62 -2.02 15.23
C PHE A 141 20.89 -3.06 14.35
N PHE A 142 20.87 -2.86 13.02
CA PHE A 142 20.23 -3.81 12.10
C PHE A 142 20.91 -5.17 12.12
N VAL A 143 22.24 -5.21 12.03
CA VAL A 143 23.01 -6.48 12.06
C VAL A 143 22.79 -7.21 13.38
N ALA A 144 22.75 -6.48 14.50
CA ALA A 144 22.51 -7.07 15.82
C ALA A 144 21.08 -7.61 15.98
N ARG A 145 20.07 -6.91 15.43
CA ARG A 145 18.65 -7.24 15.62
C ARG A 145 18.10 -8.23 14.59
N TYR A 146 18.65 -8.23 13.39
CA TYR A 146 18.21 -9.01 12.23
C TYR A 146 19.35 -9.76 11.54
N PRO A 147 20.13 -10.59 12.26
CA PRO A 147 21.26 -11.31 11.66
C PRO A 147 20.83 -12.13 10.43
N HIS A 148 19.60 -12.65 10.42
CA HIS A 148 19.04 -13.41 9.30
C HIS A 148 18.89 -12.61 7.99
N CYS A 149 18.80 -11.28 8.04
CA CYS A 149 18.79 -10.42 6.85
C CYS A 149 20.18 -10.30 6.19
N PHE A 150 21.23 -10.68 6.92
CA PHE A 150 22.63 -10.54 6.50
C PHE A 150 23.34 -11.89 6.29
N GLU A 151 22.64 -13.00 6.56
CA GLU A 151 23.10 -14.35 6.26
C GLU A 151 22.70 -14.74 4.84
N ALA A 152 23.66 -15.23 4.05
CA ALA A 152 23.52 -15.51 2.62
C ALA A 152 22.61 -16.71 2.24
N SER A 153 21.57 -17.05 3.03
CA SER A 153 20.92 -18.36 2.88
C SER A 153 19.43 -18.48 3.21
N LEU A 154 18.67 -17.40 3.36
CA LEU A 154 17.21 -17.53 3.46
C LEU A 154 16.54 -17.15 2.13
N PRO A 155 15.89 -18.10 1.42
CA PRO A 155 15.16 -17.77 0.22
C PRO A 155 13.99 -16.84 0.58
N SER A 156 13.89 -15.71 -0.11
CA SER A 156 12.74 -14.78 -0.09
C SER A 156 11.44 -15.53 -0.42
N ALA A 157 10.27 -14.96 -0.09
CA ALA A 157 9.00 -15.58 -0.52
C ALA A 157 8.91 -15.72 -2.05
N SER A 158 9.59 -14.83 -2.80
CA SER A 158 9.72 -14.93 -4.26
C SER A 158 10.54 -16.16 -4.69
N GLU A 159 11.64 -16.45 -4.01
CA GLU A 159 12.50 -17.61 -4.29
C GLU A 159 11.84 -18.92 -3.84
N LYS A 160 11.10 -18.90 -2.73
CA LYS A 160 10.26 -20.04 -2.34
C LYS A 160 9.19 -20.33 -3.39
N ARG A 161 8.56 -19.29 -3.98
CA ARG A 161 7.60 -19.45 -5.09
C ARG A 161 8.27 -20.07 -6.33
N LYS A 162 9.45 -19.59 -6.73
CA LYS A 162 10.25 -20.20 -7.81
C LYS A 162 10.69 -21.64 -7.50
N ALA A 163 10.94 -21.97 -6.24
CA ALA A 163 11.32 -23.32 -5.82
C ALA A 163 10.12 -24.29 -5.73
N LEU A 164 8.90 -23.77 -5.48
CA LEU A 164 7.64 -24.51 -5.48
C LEU A 164 7.15 -24.84 -6.89
N ASP A 165 7.54 -24.04 -7.89
CA ASP A 165 7.32 -24.32 -9.31
C ASP A 165 8.57 -23.96 -10.15
N PRO A 166 9.58 -24.84 -10.16
CA PRO A 166 10.85 -24.60 -10.84
C PRO A 166 10.74 -24.64 -12.38
N ASP A 167 9.60 -25.09 -12.93
CA ASP A 167 9.39 -25.34 -14.35
C ASP A 167 8.41 -24.35 -15.02
N SER A 168 8.40 -23.07 -14.60
CA SER A 168 7.69 -21.99 -15.32
C SER A 168 8.20 -21.71 -16.76
N LYS A 169 8.91 -22.65 -17.39
CA LYS A 169 9.07 -22.69 -18.85
C LYS A 169 7.80 -23.28 -19.46
N ASP A 170 7.32 -22.66 -20.54
CA ASP A 170 6.14 -23.09 -21.29
C ASP A 170 6.12 -24.62 -21.49
N LEU A 171 5.22 -25.29 -20.77
CA LEU A 171 4.94 -26.71 -20.94
C LEU A 171 3.50 -26.86 -21.47
N PRO A 172 3.29 -27.75 -22.44
CA PRO A 172 2.00 -27.88 -23.12
C PRO A 172 0.95 -28.38 -22.13
N ALA A 173 -0.27 -27.85 -22.29
CA ALA A 173 -1.43 -28.19 -21.47
C ALA A 173 -1.56 -29.73 -21.31
N PRO A 174 -1.79 -30.25 -20.09
CA PRO A 174 -2.16 -31.64 -19.94
C PRO A 174 -3.52 -31.88 -20.63
N ALA A 175 -3.60 -32.97 -21.39
CA ALA A 175 -4.83 -33.41 -22.01
C ALA A 175 -5.89 -33.70 -20.93
N VAL A 176 -7.08 -33.14 -21.15
CA VAL A 176 -8.25 -33.28 -20.29
C VAL A 176 -8.84 -34.68 -20.46
N GLU A 177 -8.91 -35.45 -19.38
CA GLU A 177 -9.93 -36.49 -19.23
C GLU A 177 -10.94 -36.03 -18.16
N ASP A 178 -12.21 -36.31 -18.43
CA ASP A 178 -13.38 -35.77 -17.74
C ASP A 178 -13.41 -36.10 -16.23
N GLU A 179 -13.45 -35.06 -15.37
CA GLU A 179 -13.68 -35.19 -13.92
C GLU A 179 -15.12 -34.81 -13.53
N PRO A 180 -15.75 -35.51 -12.55
CA PRO A 180 -17.17 -35.36 -12.22
C PRO A 180 -17.47 -34.11 -11.38
N SER A 181 -18.76 -33.74 -11.32
CA SER A 181 -19.21 -32.45 -10.78
C SER A 181 -18.85 -32.19 -9.30
N LEU A 182 -18.60 -30.91 -9.02
CA LEU A 182 -18.26 -30.29 -7.72
C LEU A 182 -19.08 -30.72 -6.49
N MET A 183 -20.27 -31.32 -6.66
CA MET A 183 -21.08 -31.78 -5.53
C MET A 183 -20.61 -33.12 -4.93
N ASP A 184 -19.94 -33.98 -5.71
CA ASP A 184 -19.44 -35.25 -5.20
C ASP A 184 -18.13 -35.07 -4.40
N GLN A 185 -17.34 -34.04 -4.74
CA GLN A 185 -16.11 -33.68 -4.02
C GLN A 185 -16.37 -33.06 -2.64
N ALA A 186 -17.52 -32.40 -2.45
CA ALA A 186 -17.87 -31.75 -1.18
C ALA A 186 -18.18 -32.74 -0.03
N LYS A 187 -18.44 -34.02 -0.33
CA LYS A 187 -18.76 -35.05 0.69
C LYS A 187 -17.54 -35.80 1.22
N GLN A 188 -16.38 -35.69 0.57
CA GLN A 188 -15.14 -36.33 1.02
C GLN A 188 -14.27 -35.42 1.91
N PHE A 189 -14.53 -34.12 1.96
CA PHE A 189 -13.77 -33.14 2.75
C PHE A 189 -14.10 -33.10 4.26
N VAL A 190 -15.06 -33.90 4.75
CA VAL A 190 -15.47 -33.90 6.17
C VAL A 190 -14.59 -34.81 7.05
N GLY A 191 -13.55 -35.44 6.51
CA GLY A 191 -12.69 -36.31 7.31
C GLY A 191 -11.29 -36.42 6.76
N LEU A 192 -10.46 -35.38 6.98
CA LEU A 192 -8.99 -35.44 7.07
C LEU A 192 -8.49 -34.05 7.52
N SER A 193 -8.77 -33.69 8.78
CA SER A 193 -7.87 -32.78 9.50
C SER A 193 -6.68 -33.62 9.96
N THR A 194 -5.63 -33.65 9.15
CA THR A 194 -4.28 -33.86 9.68
C THR A 194 -3.61 -32.51 9.61
N GLU A 195 -3.64 -31.81 10.74
CA GLU A 195 -2.82 -30.65 11.03
C GLU A 195 -1.41 -30.92 10.50
N LYS A 196 -1.01 -30.18 9.46
CA LYS A 196 0.39 -30.09 9.11
C LYS A 196 1.05 -29.44 10.33
N ALA A 197 1.84 -30.24 11.05
CA ALA A 197 2.55 -29.78 12.25
C ALA A 197 3.17 -28.41 11.96
N PRO A 198 2.97 -27.42 12.84
CA PRO A 198 3.55 -26.10 12.64
C PRO A 198 5.05 -26.28 12.47
N THR A 199 5.59 -25.74 11.37
CA THR A 199 7.03 -25.50 11.23
C THR A 199 7.50 -24.92 12.55
N PRO A 200 8.56 -25.46 13.21
CA PRO A 200 8.98 -24.97 14.50
C PRO A 200 9.11 -23.45 14.42
N GLU A 201 8.36 -22.77 15.27
CA GLU A 201 8.26 -21.34 15.46
C GLU A 201 9.65 -20.82 15.81
N LYS A 202 10.51 -20.67 14.80
CA LYS A 202 11.77 -19.94 14.95
C LYS A 202 11.37 -18.53 15.31
N GLU A 203 11.73 -18.10 16.52
CA GLU A 203 11.74 -16.72 17.01
C GLU A 203 11.80 -15.71 15.84
N ARG A 204 10.66 -15.23 15.35
CA ARG A 204 10.58 -14.12 14.40
C ARG A 204 10.08 -12.91 15.17
N PRO A 205 10.95 -12.19 15.89
CA PRO A 205 10.52 -11.16 16.78
C PRO A 205 10.49 -9.89 15.95
N LEU A 206 9.37 -9.66 15.27
CA LEU A 206 8.74 -8.36 14.99
C LEU A 206 7.50 -8.53 14.09
N TYR A 207 6.35 -8.17 14.62
CA TYR A 207 5.07 -8.14 13.93
C TYR A 207 4.96 -6.80 13.21
N MET A 208 5.22 -6.74 11.91
CA MET A 208 5.18 -5.49 11.16
C MET A 208 3.77 -5.18 10.67
N SER A 209 3.38 -3.91 10.60
CA SER A 209 2.12 -3.50 9.98
C SER A 209 2.37 -2.51 8.86
N ASN A 210 1.61 -2.62 7.77
CA ASN A 210 1.59 -1.60 6.73
C ASN A 210 0.52 -0.56 7.05
N THR A 211 0.92 0.67 7.31
CA THR A 211 0.05 1.72 7.85
C THR A 211 0.00 2.93 6.92
N ALA A 212 -1.20 3.33 6.53
CA ALA A 212 -1.46 4.58 5.84
C ALA A 212 -1.51 5.75 6.82
N TYR A 213 -0.97 6.89 6.39
CA TYR A 213 -0.98 8.14 7.13
C TYR A 213 -1.59 9.25 6.28
N TYR A 214 -2.36 10.13 6.92
CA TYR A 214 -2.69 11.45 6.39
C TYR A 214 -2.00 12.47 7.28
N ILE A 215 -1.12 13.27 6.69
CA ILE A 215 -0.40 14.34 7.33
C ILE A 215 -0.99 15.66 6.83
N ASP A 216 -1.48 16.48 7.75
CA ASP A 216 -2.06 17.77 7.40
C ASP A 216 -0.99 18.78 6.97
N GLY A 217 -1.20 19.41 5.82
CA GLY A 217 -0.26 20.36 5.25
C GLY A 217 -0.17 21.70 5.99
N ASP A 218 -1.22 22.11 6.71
CA ASP A 218 -1.24 23.40 7.40
C ASP A 218 -0.54 23.28 8.77
N THR A 219 -0.73 22.17 9.48
CA THR A 219 -0.14 21.94 10.81
C THR A 219 1.19 21.16 10.78
N GLY A 220 1.37 20.28 9.78
CA GLY A 220 2.43 19.27 9.74
C GLY A 220 2.19 18.11 10.72
N THR A 221 0.95 17.82 11.09
CA THR A 221 0.62 16.76 12.05
C THR A 221 -0.10 15.60 11.39
N VAL A 222 0.13 14.38 11.87
CA VAL A 222 -0.68 13.22 11.51
C VAL A 222 -2.10 13.40 12.04
N VAL A 223 -3.11 13.35 11.17
CA VAL A 223 -4.53 13.42 11.55
C VAL A 223 -5.33 12.18 11.16
N GLY A 224 -4.79 11.35 10.25
CA GLY A 224 -5.35 10.04 9.91
C GLY A 224 -4.28 8.97 9.97
N ARG A 225 -4.64 7.80 10.53
CA ARG A 225 -3.78 6.61 10.63
C ARG A 225 -4.63 5.35 10.48
N TYR A 226 -4.21 4.42 9.63
CA TYR A 226 -4.90 3.14 9.45
C TYR A 226 -3.92 2.03 9.06
N SER A 227 -3.90 0.94 9.81
CA SER A 227 -3.09 -0.25 9.50
C SER A 227 -3.90 -1.23 8.66
N LYS A 228 -3.31 -1.68 7.54
CA LYS A 228 -3.95 -2.55 6.55
C LYS A 228 -4.57 -3.78 7.20
N LYS A 229 -5.89 -3.90 7.09
CA LYS A 229 -6.65 -4.99 7.69
C LYS A 229 -6.68 -6.24 6.80
N ASN A 230 -6.90 -6.06 5.50
CA ASN A 230 -6.95 -7.17 4.57
C ASN A 230 -5.59 -7.34 3.89
N LEU A 231 -4.78 -8.24 4.43
CA LEU A 231 -3.48 -8.58 3.85
C LEU A 231 -3.64 -9.38 2.56
N TRP A 232 -2.88 -8.97 1.54
CA TRP A 232 -2.64 -9.79 0.36
C TRP A 232 -1.95 -11.09 0.77
N ILE A 233 -2.19 -12.19 0.04
CA ILE A 233 -1.81 -13.54 0.52
C ILE A 233 -0.32 -13.63 0.87
N PRO A 234 0.63 -13.17 0.04
CA PRO A 234 2.07 -13.17 0.35
C PRO A 234 2.45 -12.34 1.58
N GLU A 235 1.74 -11.26 1.86
CA GLU A 235 2.06 -10.36 2.98
C GLU A 235 1.87 -11.05 4.33
N ARG A 236 1.01 -12.08 4.40
CA ARG A 236 0.70 -12.80 5.64
C ARG A 236 1.89 -13.55 6.23
N GLU A 237 2.98 -13.71 5.48
CA GLU A 237 4.22 -14.33 5.97
C GLU A 237 5.05 -13.39 6.88
N TYR A 238 4.88 -12.07 6.74
CA TYR A 238 5.72 -11.07 7.40
C TYR A 238 4.97 -9.86 7.98
N LEU A 239 3.71 -9.63 7.60
CA LEU A 239 2.85 -8.58 8.15
C LEU A 239 1.76 -9.13 9.07
N VAL A 240 1.36 -8.29 10.01
CA VAL A 240 0.18 -8.47 10.86
C VAL A 240 -0.93 -7.55 10.40
N ALA A 241 -2.12 -8.13 10.29
CA ALA A 241 -3.33 -7.39 9.96
C ALA A 241 -3.62 -6.35 11.04
N GLY A 242 -4.00 -5.14 10.63
CA GLY A 242 -4.46 -4.10 11.55
C GLY A 242 -5.67 -4.57 12.38
N ASP A 243 -5.65 -4.21 13.67
CA ASP A 243 -6.74 -4.43 14.62
C ASP A 243 -7.83 -3.35 14.51
N ASN A 244 -7.46 -2.16 14.04
CA ASN A 244 -8.38 -1.04 13.83
C ASN A 244 -9.51 -1.39 12.83
N SER A 245 -10.72 -0.97 13.17
CA SER A 245 -11.80 -0.84 12.20
C SER A 245 -11.43 0.18 11.12
N HIS A 246 -12.11 0.12 9.96
CA HIS A 246 -12.00 1.20 8.98
C HIS A 246 -12.65 2.44 9.60
N GLU A 247 -11.84 3.42 9.99
CA GLU A 247 -12.29 4.63 10.68
C GLU A 247 -12.12 5.86 9.80
N VAL A 248 -12.98 6.85 10.04
CA VAL A 248 -12.91 8.15 9.38
C VAL A 248 -12.18 9.18 10.25
N PHE A 249 -11.55 10.16 9.59
CA PHE A 249 -10.93 11.31 10.22
C PHE A 249 -11.33 12.60 9.48
N ASP A 250 -11.27 13.73 10.17
CA ASP A 250 -11.65 15.01 9.58
C ASP A 250 -10.51 15.60 8.72
N THR A 251 -10.89 16.17 7.58
CA THR A 251 -10.02 17.00 6.74
C THR A 251 -10.70 18.34 6.48
N LYS A 252 -9.97 19.32 5.92
CA LYS A 252 -10.56 20.61 5.52
C LYS A 252 -11.59 20.53 4.37
N TRP A 253 -11.77 19.35 3.76
CA TRP A 253 -12.72 19.11 2.67
C TRP A 253 -13.88 18.19 3.02
N GLY A 254 -13.89 17.63 4.23
CA GLY A 254 -14.88 16.63 4.66
C GLY A 254 -14.21 15.44 5.35
N LYS A 255 -15.00 14.42 5.65
CA LYS A 255 -14.50 13.21 6.32
C LYS A 255 -13.73 12.35 5.32
N ALA A 256 -12.56 11.89 5.72
CA ALA A 256 -11.74 10.98 4.92
C ALA A 256 -11.54 9.63 5.62
N GLY A 257 -11.25 8.60 4.84
CA GLY A 257 -10.89 7.26 5.32
C GLY A 257 -9.89 6.59 4.39
N PHE A 258 -9.44 5.40 4.76
CA PHE A 258 -8.45 4.64 4.01
C PHE A 258 -8.95 3.27 3.55
N LEU A 259 -8.53 2.86 2.36
CA LEU A 259 -8.56 1.46 1.89
C LEU A 259 -7.20 1.14 1.27
N ILE A 260 -6.36 0.37 1.94
CA ILE A 260 -5.01 0.07 1.42
C ILE A 260 -5.10 -1.14 0.49
N CYS A 261 -4.81 -0.95 -0.80
CA CYS A 261 -4.65 -2.00 -1.81
C CYS A 261 -5.72 -3.11 -1.73
N TRP A 262 -5.38 -4.28 -1.19
CA TRP A 262 -6.26 -5.44 -1.11
C TRP A 262 -7.55 -5.19 -0.30
N ASP A 263 -7.64 -4.11 0.51
CA ASP A 263 -8.90 -3.65 1.11
C ASP A 263 -9.99 -3.35 0.07
N PHE A 264 -9.64 -2.94 -1.15
CA PHE A 264 -10.60 -2.71 -2.25
C PHE A 264 -11.40 -3.96 -2.63
N SER A 265 -10.85 -5.16 -2.36
CA SER A 265 -11.54 -6.44 -2.58
C SER A 265 -12.71 -6.68 -1.61
N ARG A 266 -12.82 -5.88 -0.53
CA ARG A 266 -13.86 -6.03 0.49
C ARG A 266 -14.90 -4.92 0.39
N ALA A 267 -16.08 -5.25 -0.13
CA ALA A 267 -17.20 -4.31 -0.15
C ALA A 267 -17.57 -3.76 1.23
N ALA A 268 -17.50 -4.62 2.25
CA ALA A 268 -17.77 -4.23 3.64
C ALA A 268 -16.82 -3.14 4.16
N ALA A 269 -15.61 -3.00 3.60
CA ALA A 269 -14.66 -1.97 4.02
C ALA A 269 -15.13 -0.57 3.61
N ALA A 270 -15.46 -0.38 2.33
CA ALA A 270 -16.04 0.88 1.84
C ALA A 270 -17.40 1.18 2.48
N ALA A 271 -18.25 0.16 2.65
CA ALA A 271 -19.54 0.31 3.33
C ALA A 271 -19.40 0.75 4.79
N SER A 272 -18.42 0.22 5.53
CA SER A 272 -18.12 0.63 6.91
C SER A 272 -17.74 2.10 7.00
N LEU A 273 -16.97 2.62 6.04
CA LEU A 273 -16.62 4.05 5.97
C LEU A 273 -17.84 4.90 5.56
N ALA A 274 -18.68 4.40 4.65
CA ALA A 274 -19.91 5.06 4.23
C ALA A 274 -20.88 5.30 5.39
N GLN A 275 -21.00 4.33 6.30
CA GLN A 275 -21.81 4.42 7.54
C GLN A 275 -21.30 5.47 8.52
N GLN A 276 -20.05 5.92 8.37
CA GLN A 276 -19.44 6.98 9.18
C GLN A 276 -19.45 8.34 8.48
N ASP A 277 -20.24 8.46 7.40
CA ASP A 277 -20.36 9.66 6.56
C ASP A 277 -19.07 10.08 5.84
N VAL A 278 -18.24 9.12 5.41
CA VAL A 278 -17.02 9.44 4.64
C VAL A 278 -17.35 10.21 3.35
N ASP A 279 -16.54 11.20 2.99
CA ASP A 279 -16.61 11.96 1.74
C ASP A 279 -15.46 11.61 0.78
N ILE A 280 -14.30 11.20 1.31
CA ILE A 280 -13.11 10.88 0.55
C ILE A 280 -12.50 9.57 1.06
N ILE A 281 -12.23 8.62 0.18
CA ILE A 281 -11.45 7.43 0.49
C ILE A 281 -10.12 7.54 -0.24
N PHE A 282 -9.02 7.57 0.53
CA PHE A 282 -7.68 7.46 -0.02
C PHE A 282 -7.25 5.99 -0.08
N GLY A 283 -6.74 5.58 -1.23
CA GLY A 283 -6.33 4.20 -1.49
C GLY A 283 -4.92 4.09 -2.05
N PRO A 284 -3.88 4.27 -1.22
CA PRO A 284 -2.54 3.83 -1.56
C PRO A 284 -2.55 2.34 -1.94
N THR A 285 -1.99 2.01 -3.09
CA THR A 285 -2.08 0.67 -3.69
C THR A 285 -0.73 0.23 -4.25
N TYR A 286 -0.38 -1.05 -4.10
CA TYR A 286 0.71 -1.71 -4.81
C TYR A 286 0.16 -3.01 -5.39
N TRP A 287 -0.38 -2.92 -6.60
CA TRP A 287 -1.00 -4.02 -7.32
C TRP A 287 -0.31 -4.17 -8.67
N MET A 288 0.09 -5.40 -8.99
CA MET A 288 0.94 -5.72 -10.14
C MET A 288 0.18 -6.59 -11.15
N GLY A 289 0.68 -6.62 -12.38
CA GLY A 289 0.06 -7.38 -13.48
C GLY A 289 0.10 -8.90 -13.34
N PHE A 290 0.79 -9.41 -12.32
CA PHE A 290 0.97 -10.84 -12.07
C PHE A 290 0.31 -11.31 -10.77
N ASP A 291 -0.48 -10.49 -10.09
CA ASP A 291 -1.07 -10.87 -8.79
C ASP A 291 -2.06 -12.05 -8.90
N SER A 292 -2.68 -12.27 -10.05
CA SER A 292 -3.51 -13.45 -10.33
C SER A 292 -2.74 -14.67 -10.85
N GLU A 293 -1.42 -14.58 -11.04
CA GLU A 293 -0.59 -15.68 -11.54
C GLU A 293 -0.17 -16.65 -10.41
N PRO A 294 0.02 -17.95 -10.71
CA PRO A 294 -0.19 -18.60 -12.00
C PRO A 294 -1.66 -18.99 -12.26
N GLY A 295 -2.57 -18.72 -11.32
CA GLY A 295 -3.93 -19.24 -11.33
C GLY A 295 -4.79 -18.76 -12.51
N ILE A 296 -4.49 -17.59 -13.06
CA ILE A 296 -5.22 -17.02 -14.18
C ILE A 296 -4.83 -17.61 -15.54
N LYS A 297 -3.60 -18.12 -15.69
CA LYS A 297 -3.03 -18.58 -16.97
C LYS A 297 -3.91 -19.59 -17.73
N PRO A 298 -4.51 -20.61 -17.09
CA PRO A 298 -5.38 -21.58 -17.78
C PRO A 298 -6.68 -20.98 -18.33
N HIS A 299 -7.06 -19.77 -17.93
CA HIS A 299 -8.34 -19.15 -18.26
C HIS A 299 -8.26 -18.14 -19.42
N ASN A 300 -7.09 -17.97 -20.03
CA ASN A 300 -6.87 -17.07 -21.18
C ASN A 300 -7.46 -15.65 -20.95
N PRO A 301 -7.00 -14.93 -19.91
CA PRO A 301 -7.56 -13.63 -19.56
C PRO A 301 -7.21 -12.55 -20.61
N PRO A 302 -7.97 -11.44 -20.65
CA PRO A 302 -7.53 -10.23 -21.33
C PRO A 302 -6.17 -9.74 -20.81
N GLN A 303 -5.36 -9.14 -21.67
CA GLN A 303 -4.00 -8.68 -21.31
C GLN A 303 -3.99 -7.61 -20.19
N ASP A 304 -5.05 -6.81 -20.10
CA ASP A 304 -5.23 -5.73 -19.14
C ASP A 304 -6.14 -6.11 -17.96
N TYR A 305 -6.31 -7.41 -17.69
CA TYR A 305 -7.21 -7.91 -16.67
C TYR A 305 -7.00 -7.26 -15.30
N GLU A 306 -5.77 -7.24 -14.77
CA GLU A 306 -5.49 -6.69 -13.43
C GLU A 306 -5.79 -5.20 -13.33
N LEU A 307 -5.43 -4.44 -14.37
CA LEU A 307 -5.74 -3.02 -14.45
C LEU A 307 -7.26 -2.78 -14.49
N THR A 308 -7.97 -3.54 -15.33
CA THR A 308 -9.42 -3.46 -15.46
C THR A 308 -10.11 -3.81 -14.15
N LEU A 309 -9.67 -4.88 -13.48
CA LEU A 309 -10.17 -5.31 -12.18
C LEU A 309 -9.98 -4.21 -11.14
N LEU A 310 -8.77 -3.69 -11.00
CA LEU A 310 -8.44 -2.68 -10.00
C LEU A 310 -9.26 -1.40 -10.19
N GLN A 311 -9.33 -0.88 -11.42
CA GLN A 311 -10.14 0.32 -11.71
C GLN A 311 -11.64 0.06 -11.53
N SER A 312 -12.12 -1.15 -11.84
CA SER A 312 -13.50 -1.54 -11.59
C SER A 312 -13.81 -1.60 -10.09
N LEU A 313 -12.89 -2.10 -9.27
CA LEU A 313 -13.03 -2.07 -7.82
C LEU A 313 -13.09 -0.63 -7.31
N ALA A 314 -12.17 0.24 -7.72
CA ALA A 314 -12.15 1.65 -7.32
C ALA A 314 -13.46 2.37 -7.67
N TYR A 315 -13.95 2.19 -8.91
CA TYR A 315 -15.20 2.80 -9.34
C TYR A 315 -16.42 2.22 -8.59
N THR A 316 -16.45 0.90 -8.41
CA THR A 316 -17.52 0.23 -7.66
C THR A 316 -17.58 0.73 -6.23
N ARG A 317 -16.43 0.84 -5.54
CA ARG A 317 -16.37 1.41 -4.19
C ARG A 317 -16.87 2.86 -4.18
N ALA A 318 -16.49 3.69 -5.15
CA ALA A 318 -16.98 5.08 -5.23
C ALA A 318 -18.50 5.15 -5.36
N PHE A 319 -19.09 4.32 -6.22
CA PHE A 319 -20.53 4.29 -6.45
C PHE A 319 -21.30 3.77 -5.23
N GLU A 320 -20.99 2.56 -4.74
CA GLU A 320 -21.79 1.92 -3.68
C GLU A 320 -21.69 2.64 -2.33
N SER A 321 -20.57 3.32 -2.09
CA SER A 321 -20.36 4.10 -0.87
C SER A 321 -20.73 5.57 -1.05
N GLU A 322 -21.15 6.01 -2.25
CA GLU A 322 -21.53 7.38 -2.56
C GLU A 322 -20.46 8.41 -2.10
N THR A 323 -19.20 8.14 -2.43
CA THR A 323 -18.00 8.86 -1.95
C THR A 323 -17.00 9.12 -3.08
N ALA A 324 -16.06 10.05 -2.87
CA ALA A 324 -14.90 10.19 -3.74
C ALA A 324 -13.86 9.10 -3.42
N VAL A 325 -13.40 8.36 -4.42
CA VAL A 325 -12.31 7.37 -4.25
C VAL A 325 -11.07 7.87 -4.99
N VAL A 326 -9.97 7.98 -4.26
CA VAL A 326 -8.66 8.39 -4.76
C VAL A 326 -7.73 7.20 -4.63
N MET A 327 -7.48 6.48 -5.71
CA MET A 327 -6.57 5.32 -5.69
C MET A 327 -5.29 5.69 -6.42
N VAL A 328 -4.15 5.53 -5.74
CA VAL A 328 -2.82 5.71 -6.34
C VAL A 328 -2.10 4.38 -6.26
N ASN A 329 -1.84 3.79 -7.42
CA ASN A 329 -1.11 2.53 -7.55
C ASN A 329 0.34 2.78 -7.95
N ALA A 330 1.22 1.83 -7.66
CA ALA A 330 2.60 1.87 -8.12
C ALA A 330 2.68 1.80 -9.65
N GLY A 331 3.58 2.60 -10.22
CA GLY A 331 3.87 2.62 -11.66
C GLY A 331 5.37 2.67 -11.88
N GLY A 332 5.83 2.03 -12.95
CA GLY A 332 7.23 1.77 -13.23
C GLY A 332 7.42 1.02 -14.55
N PRO A 333 8.56 0.34 -14.74
CA PRO A 333 8.83 -0.42 -15.97
C PRO A 333 7.79 -1.53 -16.20
N VAL A 334 7.10 -1.52 -17.34
CA VAL A 334 6.10 -2.54 -17.69
C VAL A 334 6.69 -3.96 -17.70
N SER A 335 7.97 -4.08 -18.05
CA SER A 335 8.71 -5.34 -18.02
C SER A 335 8.83 -5.95 -16.62
N GLU A 336 8.65 -5.16 -15.57
CA GLU A 336 8.65 -5.61 -14.17
C GLU A 336 7.23 -5.85 -13.64
N GLY A 337 6.21 -5.75 -14.51
CA GLY A 337 4.82 -6.04 -14.17
C GLY A 337 4.05 -4.87 -13.58
N PHE A 338 4.59 -3.65 -13.61
CA PHE A 338 3.85 -2.46 -13.17
C PHE A 338 2.67 -2.17 -14.10
N ILE A 339 1.51 -1.91 -13.50
CA ILE A 339 0.26 -1.61 -14.22
C ILE A 339 -0.27 -0.19 -14.00
N GLY A 340 0.24 0.52 -13.00
CA GLY A 340 -0.21 1.86 -12.64
C GLY A 340 -1.73 1.96 -12.54
N GLY A 341 -2.34 2.89 -13.29
CA GLY A 341 -3.79 3.05 -13.33
C GLY A 341 -4.36 3.95 -12.23
N SER A 342 -3.51 4.77 -11.60
CA SER A 342 -3.89 5.74 -10.57
C SER A 342 -4.98 6.71 -11.05
N GLY A 343 -5.94 7.03 -10.19
CA GLY A 343 -7.07 7.90 -10.56
C GLY A 343 -7.94 8.41 -9.41
N VAL A 344 -8.91 9.25 -9.79
CA VAL A 344 -9.99 9.71 -8.91
C VAL A 344 -11.33 9.30 -9.52
N TRP A 345 -12.20 8.68 -8.73
CA TRP A 345 -13.55 8.26 -9.12
C TRP A 345 -14.62 8.94 -8.27
N LEU A 346 -15.72 9.32 -8.91
CA LEU A 346 -16.89 9.93 -8.26
C LEU A 346 -18.19 9.30 -8.80
N PRO A 347 -19.23 9.22 -7.96
CA PRO A 347 -20.60 9.03 -8.42
C PRO A 347 -20.96 10.06 -9.51
N PHE A 348 -21.80 9.66 -10.47
CA PHE A 348 -22.19 10.44 -11.65
C PHE A 348 -21.08 10.85 -12.64
N LYS A 349 -19.80 10.81 -12.26
CA LYS A 349 -18.70 11.25 -13.13
C LYS A 349 -17.82 10.11 -13.63
N GLY A 350 -17.82 8.96 -12.96
CA GLY A 350 -16.86 7.89 -13.26
C GLY A 350 -15.45 8.34 -12.89
N MET A 351 -14.45 7.97 -13.70
CA MET A 351 -13.07 8.41 -13.52
C MET A 351 -12.92 9.87 -13.97
N LEU A 352 -12.59 10.75 -13.04
CA LEU A 352 -12.44 12.19 -13.28
C LEU A 352 -11.09 12.53 -13.94
N GLY A 353 -10.06 11.76 -13.59
CA GLY A 353 -8.71 11.90 -14.13
C GLY A 353 -7.75 10.89 -13.49
N GLY A 354 -6.62 10.65 -14.15
CA GLY A 354 -5.61 9.69 -13.70
C GLY A 354 -4.28 9.85 -14.41
N VAL A 355 -3.23 9.26 -13.84
CA VAL A 355 -1.88 9.28 -14.43
C VAL A 355 -1.90 8.52 -15.76
N GLY A 356 -1.35 9.12 -16.81
CA GLY A 356 -1.33 8.53 -18.17
C GLY A 356 -2.68 8.45 -18.90
N VAL A 357 -3.80 8.88 -18.28
CA VAL A 357 -5.12 8.85 -18.92
C VAL A 357 -5.17 9.82 -20.09
N GLY A 358 -5.49 9.29 -21.28
CA GLY A 358 -5.51 10.01 -22.56
C GLY A 358 -4.18 10.01 -23.31
N GLY A 359 -3.17 9.30 -22.79
CA GLY A 359 -1.87 9.12 -23.42
C GLY A 359 -1.82 7.92 -24.39
N GLY A 360 -0.59 7.56 -24.77
CA GLY A 360 -0.30 6.38 -25.58
C GLY A 360 -0.45 5.07 -24.80
N PRO A 361 -0.24 3.92 -25.47
CA PRO A 361 -0.17 2.62 -24.82
C PRO A 361 0.87 2.67 -23.69
N ASP A 362 0.51 2.15 -22.52
CA ASP A 362 1.36 2.06 -21.31
C ASP A 362 1.71 3.37 -20.59
N ASP A 363 1.25 4.53 -21.05
CA ASP A 363 1.48 5.82 -20.34
C ASP A 363 0.87 5.81 -18.92
N ASN A 364 -0.15 4.99 -18.70
CA ASN A 364 -0.77 4.78 -17.40
C ASN A 364 0.04 3.86 -16.46
N LYS A 365 1.10 3.21 -16.95
CA LYS A 365 1.90 2.23 -16.20
C LYS A 365 3.20 2.80 -15.66
N VAL A 366 3.73 3.88 -16.25
CA VAL A 366 5.02 4.49 -15.89
C VAL A 366 4.90 5.43 -14.68
N GLU A 367 6.03 5.83 -14.09
CA GLU A 367 6.02 6.89 -13.07
C GLU A 367 5.47 8.20 -13.65
N GLY A 368 4.51 8.82 -12.97
CA GLY A 368 3.96 10.11 -13.38
C GLY A 368 3.10 10.76 -12.31
N MET A 369 3.00 12.10 -12.37
CA MET A 369 2.14 12.89 -11.48
C MET A 369 1.01 13.52 -12.27
N ARG A 370 -0.19 13.56 -11.69
CA ARG A 370 -1.30 14.36 -12.23
C ARG A 370 -2.09 15.03 -11.12
N VAL A 371 -2.32 16.34 -11.26
CA VAL A 371 -3.28 17.07 -10.41
C VAL A 371 -4.68 16.97 -11.00
N VAL A 372 -5.62 16.51 -10.18
CA VAL A 372 -7.04 16.36 -10.53
C VAL A 372 -7.87 17.33 -9.67
N GLN A 373 -8.73 18.11 -10.32
CA GLN A 373 -9.69 18.99 -9.64
C GLN A 373 -10.96 18.21 -9.32
N VAL A 374 -11.37 18.21 -8.05
CA VAL A 374 -12.46 17.41 -7.51
C VAL A 374 -13.52 18.33 -6.91
N ASP A 375 -14.71 18.28 -7.50
CA ASP A 375 -15.91 18.93 -6.96
C ASP A 375 -16.71 17.93 -6.12
N LEU A 376 -16.65 18.07 -4.80
CA LEU A 376 -17.33 17.19 -3.86
C LEU A 376 -18.83 17.50 -3.71
N SER A 377 -19.33 18.62 -4.26
CA SER A 377 -20.75 18.95 -4.19
C SER A 377 -21.63 17.87 -4.84
N VAL A 378 -21.09 17.14 -5.82
CA VAL A 378 -21.74 16.01 -6.49
C VAL A 378 -22.18 14.90 -5.51
N LEU A 379 -21.46 14.73 -4.39
CA LEU A 379 -21.77 13.67 -3.42
C LEU A 379 -23.13 13.91 -2.75
N LYS A 380 -23.52 15.17 -2.54
CA LYS A 380 -24.83 15.51 -1.99
C LYS A 380 -25.95 15.06 -2.92
N ASP A 381 -25.80 15.32 -4.21
CA ASP A 381 -26.80 14.93 -5.21
C ASP A 381 -26.82 13.42 -5.44
N SER A 382 -25.67 12.74 -5.39
CA SER A 382 -25.62 11.28 -5.52
C SER A 382 -26.31 10.60 -4.35
N ARG A 383 -26.00 11.01 -3.11
CA ARG A 383 -26.62 10.49 -1.88
C ARG A 383 -28.13 10.71 -1.85
N ARG A 384 -28.61 11.86 -2.34
CA ARG A 384 -30.04 12.15 -2.46
C ARG A 384 -30.72 11.27 -3.53
N THR A 385 -30.02 10.99 -4.62
CA THR A 385 -30.59 10.28 -5.77
C THR A 385 -30.65 8.77 -5.54
N TYR A 386 -29.54 8.17 -5.14
CA TYR A 386 -29.45 6.71 -5.01
C TYR A 386 -29.81 6.20 -3.62
N GLN A 387 -29.59 7.00 -2.56
CA GLN A 387 -29.95 6.66 -1.17
C GLN A 387 -29.37 5.31 -0.70
N ILE A 388 -28.23 4.90 -1.26
CA ILE A 388 -27.64 3.58 -0.99
C ILE A 388 -27.28 3.45 0.49
N ARG A 389 -26.70 4.51 1.08
CA ARG A 389 -26.40 4.55 2.51
C ARG A 389 -27.64 4.39 3.37
N THR A 390 -28.75 5.02 3.00
CA THR A 390 -30.03 4.94 3.73
C THR A 390 -30.60 3.53 3.71
N ASP A 391 -30.57 2.87 2.55
CA ASP A 391 -31.07 1.49 2.41
C ASP A 391 -30.27 0.46 3.24
N GLN A 392 -28.99 0.72 3.48
CA GLN A 392 -28.13 -0.15 4.29
C GLN A 392 -28.44 -0.06 5.79
N VAL A 393 -28.80 1.13 6.30
CA VAL A 393 -29.15 1.34 7.72
C VAL A 393 -30.38 0.51 8.14
N GLY A 394 -31.33 0.31 7.23
CA GLY A 394 -32.56 -0.46 7.50
C GLY A 394 -32.37 -1.98 7.64
N LYS A 395 -31.26 -2.55 7.16
CA LYS A 395 -31.04 -4.02 7.11
C LYS A 395 -30.16 -4.56 8.24
N ILE A 396 -29.38 -3.70 8.91
CA ILE A 396 -28.51 -4.12 10.03
C ILE A 396 -29.32 -4.27 11.32
N GLY A 397 -30.39 -3.48 11.52
CA GLY A 397 -31.28 -3.61 12.66
C GLY A 397 -32.01 -4.97 12.77
N SER A 398 -32.19 -5.69 11.65
CA SER A 398 -32.83 -7.01 11.63
C SER A 398 -31.86 -8.19 11.78
N LEU A 399 -30.56 -8.00 11.54
CA LEU A 399 -29.55 -9.07 11.66
C LEU A 399 -29.11 -9.33 13.10
N PHE A 400 -29.38 -8.40 14.03
CA PHE A 400 -29.12 -8.56 15.46
C PHE A 400 -30.37 -8.96 16.27
N GLN A 401 -31.47 -9.34 15.61
CA GLN A 401 -32.72 -9.79 16.25
C GLN A 401 -33.14 -11.23 15.91
N SER A 402 -32.27 -12.03 15.29
CA SER A 402 -32.55 -13.45 14.99
C SER A 402 -31.61 -14.41 15.71
#